data_AF-A0A0K8RIJ4-F1
#
_entry.id   AF-A0A0K8RIJ4-F1
#
_cell.length_a   1.000
_cell.length_b   1.000
_cell.length_c   1.000
_cell.angle_alpha   90.00
_cell.angle_beta   90.00
_cell.angle_gamma   90.00
#
_symmetry.space_group_name_H-M   'P 1'
#
loop_
_entity.id
_entity.type
_entity.pdbx_description
1 polymer ?
#
loop_
_entity_poly.entity_id
_entity_poly.type
_entity_poly.pdbx_seq_one_letter_code
_entity_poly.pdbx_strand_id
1 'polypeptide(L)'
;MKQQIFLLLAALQLSYQEDKSPFVHAPEKVIEEYYKRLSPGCKTELQLQMKQVCNVHNRSQFTPSYEGCFVECYNNDNDGMIVTLRNGLPCGENGQICKNGFCVNTPNNCEIDYFFP
;
A
#
# COMPACT_ATOMS: atom_id res chain seq x y z
N MET A 1 -28.57 -53.91 -4.45
CA MET A 1 -27.82 -52.93 -5.28
C MET A 1 -28.00 -51.56 -4.65
N LYS A 2 -26.90 -50.93 -4.21
CA LYS A 2 -26.87 -49.59 -3.59
C LYS A 2 -26.84 -48.53 -4.70
N GLN A 3 -27.72 -47.55 -4.66
CA GLN A 3 -27.55 -46.30 -5.41
C GLN A 3 -27.29 -45.18 -4.42
N GLN A 4 -26.02 -44.75 -4.35
CA GLN A 4 -25.62 -43.52 -3.66
C GLN A 4 -25.67 -42.38 -4.69
N ILE A 5 -26.55 -41.41 -4.44
CA ILE A 5 -26.65 -40.18 -5.23
C ILE A 5 -25.63 -39.20 -4.66
N PHE A 6 -24.53 -38.97 -5.38
CA PHE A 6 -23.60 -37.89 -5.08
C PHE A 6 -24.09 -36.60 -5.75
N LEU A 7 -24.73 -35.72 -4.97
CA LEU A 7 -24.98 -34.34 -5.36
C LEU A 7 -23.65 -33.57 -5.27
N LEU A 8 -23.00 -33.37 -6.41
CA LEU A 8 -21.83 -32.50 -6.51
C LEU A 8 -22.32 -31.04 -6.43
N LEU A 9 -22.14 -30.42 -5.26
CA LEU A 9 -22.18 -28.97 -5.13
C LEU A 9 -20.99 -28.38 -5.89
N ALA A 10 -21.23 -27.90 -7.11
CA ALA A 10 -20.32 -26.99 -7.78
C ALA A 10 -20.44 -25.62 -7.09
N ALA A 11 -19.58 -25.37 -6.11
CA ALA A 11 -19.38 -24.02 -5.60
C ALA A 11 -18.69 -23.20 -6.71
N LEU A 12 -19.48 -22.42 -7.46
CA LEU A 12 -18.95 -21.26 -8.19
C LEU A 12 -18.42 -20.29 -7.14
N GLN A 13 -17.15 -20.43 -6.78
CA GLN A 13 -16.43 -19.34 -6.14
C GLN A 13 -16.13 -18.32 -7.23
N LEU A 14 -17.10 -17.44 -7.50
CA LEU A 14 -16.86 -16.18 -8.17
C LEU A 14 -15.84 -15.43 -7.31
N SER A 15 -14.60 -15.42 -7.77
CA SER A 15 -13.55 -14.55 -7.25
C SER A 15 -14.08 -13.13 -7.35
N TYR A 16 -14.45 -12.58 -6.19
CA TYR A 16 -14.73 -11.17 -6.01
C TYR A 16 -13.44 -10.41 -6.34
N GLN A 17 -13.28 -10.01 -7.60
CA GLN A 17 -12.36 -8.95 -7.94
C GLN A 17 -13.05 -7.66 -7.50
N GLU A 18 -12.65 -7.13 -6.35
CA GLU A 18 -12.82 -5.71 -6.10
C GLU A 18 -12.10 -4.99 -7.23
N ASP A 19 -12.87 -4.47 -8.19
CA ASP A 19 -12.41 -3.39 -9.05
C ASP A 19 -12.03 -2.24 -8.12
N LYS A 20 -10.74 -2.19 -7.77
CA LYS A 20 -10.15 -1.05 -7.09
C LYS A 20 -10.21 0.10 -8.08
N SER A 21 -11.31 0.85 -7.98
CA SER A 21 -11.49 2.14 -8.64
C SER A 21 -10.22 2.98 -8.48
N PRO A 22 -9.69 3.58 -9.55
CA PRO A 22 -8.44 4.32 -9.50
C PRO A 22 -8.64 5.50 -8.54
N PHE A 23 -7.84 5.48 -7.49
CA PHE A 23 -7.91 6.43 -6.39
C PHE A 23 -7.92 7.89 -6.88
N VAL A 24 -8.96 8.63 -6.51
CA VAL A 24 -9.36 9.97 -7.01
C VAL A 24 -8.41 11.11 -6.57
N HIS A 25 -7.31 10.81 -5.87
CA HIS A 25 -6.45 11.81 -5.25
C HIS A 25 -5.02 11.75 -5.76
N ALA A 26 -4.49 12.91 -6.16
CA ALA A 26 -3.09 13.07 -6.50
C ALA A 26 -2.20 12.59 -5.34
N PRO A 27 -1.03 12.00 -5.61
CA PRO A 27 -0.14 11.45 -4.58
C PRO A 27 0.23 12.45 -3.48
N GLU A 28 0.36 13.71 -3.87
CA GLU A 28 0.61 14.83 -2.97
C GLU A 28 -0.47 14.96 -1.90
N LYS A 29 -1.74 14.96 -2.31
CA LYS A 29 -2.89 15.08 -1.41
C LYS A 29 -2.96 13.90 -0.44
N VAL A 30 -2.72 12.68 -0.92
CA VAL A 30 -2.70 11.49 -0.05
C VAL A 30 -1.59 11.61 1.00
N ILE A 31 -0.41 12.07 0.60
CA ILE A 31 0.72 12.21 1.53
C ILE A 31 0.48 13.33 2.55
N GLU A 32 -0.14 14.43 2.13
CA GLU A 32 -0.50 15.52 3.03
C GLU A 32 -1.55 15.08 4.07
N GLU A 33 -2.59 14.36 3.64
CA GLU A 33 -3.73 13.99 4.49
C GLU A 33 -3.45 12.80 5.42
N TYR A 34 -2.67 11.81 4.96
CA TYR A 34 -2.51 10.52 5.66
C TYR A 34 -1.14 10.35 6.32
N TYR A 35 -0.15 11.17 5.96
CA TYR A 35 1.19 11.16 6.57
C TYR A 35 1.46 12.46 7.34
N LYS A 36 0.42 13.00 7.99
CA LYS A 36 0.44 14.30 8.71
C LYS A 36 1.56 14.45 9.74
N ARG A 37 2.01 13.35 10.33
CA ARG A 37 3.05 13.34 11.38
C ARG A 37 4.47 13.50 10.81
N LEU A 38 4.65 13.34 9.50
CA LEU A 38 5.93 13.62 8.85
C LEU A 38 6.15 15.13 8.75
N SER A 39 7.39 15.56 8.98
CA SER A 39 7.82 16.91 8.63
C SER A 39 7.68 17.13 7.11
N PRO A 40 7.53 18.39 6.63
CA PRO A 40 7.43 18.67 5.20
C PRO A 40 8.56 18.05 4.37
N GLY A 41 9.81 18.13 4.85
CA GLY A 41 10.96 17.53 4.16
C GLY A 41 10.85 16.00 4.04
N CYS A 42 10.33 15.33 5.07
CA CYS A 42 10.14 13.89 5.03
C CYS A 42 8.99 13.46 4.11
N LYS A 43 7.95 14.30 3.95
CA LYS A 43 6.88 14.06 2.97
C LYS A 43 7.42 14.14 1.54
N THR A 44 8.24 15.16 1.25
CA THR A 44 8.91 15.31 -0.06
C THR A 44 9.82 14.10 -0.34
N GLU A 45 10.60 13.68 0.65
CA GLU A 45 11.48 12.52 0.50
C GLU A 45 10.68 11.22 0.28
N LEU A 46 9.59 11.02 1.00
CA LEU A 46 8.71 9.87 0.81
C LEU A 46 8.14 9.81 -0.62
N GLN A 47 7.69 10.95 -1.15
CA GLN A 47 7.24 11.07 -2.55
C GLN A 47 8.33 10.67 -3.54
N LEU A 48 9.55 11.18 -3.31
CA LEU A 48 10.69 10.89 -4.17
C LEU A 48 11.01 9.38 -4.18
N GLN A 49 10.99 8.74 -3.01
CA GLN A 49 11.26 7.31 -2.88
C GLN A 49 10.15 6.45 -3.48
N MET A 50 8.88 6.81 -3.29
CA MET A 50 7.76 6.14 -3.96
C MET A 50 7.91 6.22 -5.48
N LYS A 51 8.27 7.39 -6.01
CA LYS A 51 8.56 7.54 -7.43
C LYS A 51 9.74 6.67 -7.87
N GLN A 52 10.84 6.68 -7.12
CA GLN A 52 12.04 5.90 -7.43
C GLN A 52 11.76 4.40 -7.43
N VAL A 53 11.05 3.88 -6.44
CA VAL A 53 10.77 2.44 -6.37
C VAL A 53 9.84 2.00 -7.49
N CYS A 54 8.84 2.82 -7.86
CA CYS A 54 8.02 2.54 -9.03
C CYS A 54 8.82 2.57 -10.34
N ASN A 55 9.77 3.49 -10.49
CA ASN A 55 10.65 3.55 -11.66
C ASN A 55 11.51 2.29 -11.81
N VAL A 56 12.00 1.71 -10.70
CA VAL A 56 12.76 0.42 -10.72
C VAL A 56 11.91 -0.71 -11.33
N HIS A 57 10.59 -0.63 -11.19
CA HIS A 57 9.64 -1.57 -11.76
C HIS A 57 9.05 -1.13 -13.12
N ASN A 58 9.67 -0.15 -13.80
CA ASN A 58 9.19 0.42 -15.06
C ASN A 58 7.74 0.97 -14.98
N ARG A 59 7.38 1.53 -13.82
CA ARG A 59 6.09 2.19 -13.58
C ARG A 59 6.30 3.70 -13.46
N SER A 60 5.51 4.46 -14.22
CA SER A 60 5.63 5.93 -14.29
C SER A 60 4.71 6.66 -13.32
N GLN A 61 3.62 6.00 -12.89
CA GLN A 61 2.63 6.57 -11.97
C GLN A 61 2.63 5.79 -10.66
N PHE A 62 2.18 6.47 -9.60
CA PHE A 62 2.05 5.85 -8.30
C PHE A 62 0.91 6.45 -7.47
N THR A 63 0.34 5.66 -6.59
CA THR A 63 -0.64 6.08 -5.59
C THR A 63 -0.21 5.56 -4.22
N PRO A 64 0.07 6.44 -3.25
CA PRO A 64 0.34 6.05 -1.86
C PRO A 64 -0.93 5.43 -1.25
N SER A 65 -0.78 4.41 -0.40
CA SER A 65 -1.96 3.86 0.28
C SER A 65 -2.47 4.77 1.40
N TYR A 66 -3.79 4.77 1.59
CA TYR A 66 -4.45 5.49 2.69
C TYR A 66 -4.10 4.94 4.08
N GLU A 67 -3.69 3.66 4.16
CA GLU A 67 -3.27 3.00 5.40
C GLU A 67 -1.73 2.86 5.52
N GLY A 68 -0.98 3.59 4.69
CA GLY A 68 0.33 4.11 5.04
C GLY A 68 1.56 3.23 4.78
N CYS A 69 1.40 1.98 4.32
CA CYS A 69 2.53 1.03 4.26
C CYS A 69 2.77 0.32 2.94
N PHE A 70 2.12 0.80 1.87
CA PHE A 70 2.42 0.38 0.51
C PHE A 70 2.18 1.53 -0.48
N VAL A 71 2.74 1.39 -1.66
CA VAL A 71 2.48 2.24 -2.82
C VAL A 71 2.03 1.35 -3.97
N GLU A 72 0.97 1.76 -4.65
CA GLU A 72 0.57 1.17 -5.92
C GLU A 72 1.34 1.85 -7.03
N CYS A 73 2.08 1.08 -7.82
CA CYS A 73 2.85 1.55 -8.97
C CYS A 73 2.20 1.05 -10.26
N TYR A 74 1.93 1.93 -11.22
CA TYR A 74 1.19 1.57 -12.43
C TYR A 74 1.58 2.42 -13.64
N ASN A 75 1.23 1.94 -14.83
CA ASN A 75 1.27 2.73 -16.07
C ASN A 75 -0.13 3.04 -16.60
N ASN A 76 -1.07 2.13 -16.36
CA ASN A 76 -2.49 2.21 -16.68
C ASN A 76 -3.26 1.22 -15.76
N ASP A 77 -4.58 1.23 -15.85
CA ASP A 77 -5.48 0.50 -14.93
C ASP A 77 -5.28 -1.03 -14.93
N ASN A 78 -4.72 -1.61 -15.99
CA ASN A 78 -4.50 -3.06 -16.11
C ASN A 78 -3.05 -3.48 -15.79
N ASP A 79 -2.20 -2.52 -15.45
CA ASP A 79 -0.75 -2.68 -15.44
C ASP A 79 -0.18 -2.09 -14.15
N GLY A 80 -0.73 -2.56 -13.03
CA GLY A 80 -0.42 -2.14 -11.67
C GLY A 80 0.31 -3.20 -10.85
N MET A 81 1.03 -2.75 -9.83
CA MET A 81 1.63 -3.62 -8.81
C MET A 81 1.72 -2.89 -7.47
N ILE A 82 1.74 -3.65 -6.39
CA ILE A 82 1.88 -3.13 -5.03
C ILE A 82 3.32 -3.30 -4.58
N VAL A 83 3.91 -2.23 -4.06
CA VAL A 83 5.23 -2.23 -3.43
C VAL A 83 5.08 -1.87 -1.95
N THR A 84 5.61 -2.71 -1.08
CA THR A 84 5.60 -2.49 0.36
C THR A 84 6.62 -1.43 0.76
N LEU A 85 6.21 -0.49 1.62
CA LEU A 85 7.09 0.52 2.19
C LEU A 85 7.97 -0.07 3.30
N ARG A 86 9.11 0.57 3.56
CA ARG A 86 10.07 0.13 4.57
C ARG A 86 9.46 0.12 5.98
N ASN A 87 9.88 -0.84 6.79
CA ASN A 87 9.52 -0.89 8.20
C ASN A 87 9.98 0.38 8.94
N GLY A 88 9.19 0.83 9.91
CA GLY A 88 9.51 2.01 10.74
C GLY A 88 8.96 3.35 10.22
N LEU A 89 8.53 3.43 8.95
CA LEU A 89 7.84 4.61 8.43
C LEU A 89 6.54 4.87 9.20
N PRO A 90 6.22 6.12 9.54
CA PRO A 90 4.97 6.43 10.24
C PRO A 90 3.77 6.22 9.31
N CYS A 91 2.73 5.64 9.88
CA CYS A 91 1.45 5.39 9.23
C CYS A 91 0.31 5.65 10.21
N GLY A 92 -0.91 5.76 9.69
CA GLY A 92 -2.10 6.01 10.51
C GLY A 92 -2.04 7.32 11.30
N GLU A 93 -3.08 7.57 12.10
CA GLU A 93 -3.25 8.85 12.81
C GLU A 93 -2.63 8.85 14.22
N ASN A 94 -2.49 7.66 14.83
CA ASN A 94 -2.19 7.49 16.26
C ASN A 94 -0.72 7.12 16.54
N GLY A 95 0.18 7.32 15.56
CA GLY A 95 1.62 7.09 15.74
C GLY A 95 2.03 5.64 15.48
N GLN A 96 1.22 4.94 14.69
CA GLN A 96 1.55 3.63 14.17
C GLN A 96 2.75 3.70 13.22
N ILE A 97 3.34 2.54 12.98
CA ILE A 97 4.45 2.39 12.05
C ILE A 97 4.22 1.22 11.10
N CYS A 98 4.89 1.27 9.96
CA CYS A 98 4.91 0.17 9.02
C CYS A 98 5.72 -1.01 9.54
N LYS A 99 5.14 -2.20 9.43
CA LYS A 99 5.79 -3.48 9.69
C LYS A 99 5.29 -4.52 8.70
N ASN A 100 6.17 -4.96 7.81
CA ASN A 100 5.91 -5.94 6.77
C ASN A 100 4.69 -5.58 5.90
N GLY A 101 4.54 -4.30 5.56
CA GLY A 101 3.43 -3.78 4.76
C GLY A 101 2.14 -3.53 5.52
N PHE A 102 2.11 -3.77 6.83
CA PHE A 102 0.98 -3.47 7.69
C PHE A 102 1.25 -2.28 8.58
N CYS A 103 0.23 -1.44 8.78
CA CYS A 103 0.29 -0.37 9.75
C CYS A 103 -0.08 -0.91 11.15
N VAL A 104 0.90 -0.91 12.07
CA VAL A 104 0.75 -1.58 13.37
C VAL A 104 0.89 -0.62 14.55
N ASN A 105 0.08 -0.85 15.58
CA ASN A 105 0.20 -0.19 16.88
C ASN A 105 1.34 -0.82 17.68
N THR A 106 2.58 -0.58 17.29
CA THR A 106 3.76 -0.91 18.10
C THR A 106 4.36 0.37 18.68
N PRO A 107 4.83 0.36 19.95
CA PRO A 107 5.60 1.48 20.49
C PRO A 107 6.72 1.80 19.50
N ASN A 108 6.67 3.00 18.93
CA ASN A 108 7.79 3.50 18.16
C ASN A 108 8.89 3.78 19.17
N ASN A 109 9.86 2.87 19.32
CA ASN A 109 11.02 3.07 20.19
C ASN A 109 11.97 4.16 19.65
N CYS A 110 11.46 5.10 18.85
CA CYS A 110 12.20 6.16 18.18
C CYS A 110 13.39 5.67 17.34
N GLU A 111 13.31 4.47 16.78
CA GLU A 111 14.16 4.04 15.67
C GLU A 111 13.48 4.44 14.35
N ILE A 112 13.17 5.73 14.21
CA ILE A 112 12.85 6.27 12.89
C ILE A 112 14.21 6.41 12.20
N ASP A 113 14.60 5.35 11.51
CA ASP A 113 15.72 5.37 10.58
C ASP A 113 15.28 6.27 9.41
N TYR A 114 15.45 7.58 9.57
CA TYR A 114 15.32 8.52 8.47
C TYR A 114 16.25 8.03 7.38
N PHE A 115 15.67 7.78 6.20
CA PHE A 115 16.42 7.30 5.04
C PHE A 115 17.70 8.13 4.85
N PHE A 116 18.81 7.41 4.62
CA PHE A 116 20.11 7.79 4.01
C PHE A 116 21.35 7.71 4.90
N PRO A 117 22.52 7.34 4.33
CA PRO A 117 22.95 7.42 2.92
C PRO A 117 22.86 6.13 2.07
#